data_AF-A0A285NTX7-F1
#
_entry.id   AF-A0A285NTX7-F1
#
_cell.length_a   1.000
_cell.length_b   1.000
_cell.length_c   1.000
_cell.angle_alpha   90.00
_cell.angle_beta   90.00
_cell.angle_gamma   90.00
#
_symmetry.space_group_name_H-M   'P 1'
#
loop_
_entity.id
_entity.type
_entity.pdbx_description
1 polymer ?
#
loop_
_entity_poly.entity_id
_entity_poly.type
_entity_poly.pdbx_seq_one_letter_code
_entity_poly.pdbx_strand_id
1 'polypeptide(L)'
;MNDPFNLSRFVEAQRPVFGRVMDELHAGRKATHWMWYVFPQLKGLGMSDTAMRFGIGDLDEARAYLAHPCSGRGLWSVCRRCSSTAS
;
A
#
# COMPACT_ATOMS: atom_id res chain seq x y z
N MET A 1 -15.01 7.48 13.64
CA MET A 1 -15.48 8.20 12.43
C MET A 1 -14.71 9.51 12.29
N ASN A 2 -13.40 9.43 12.13
CA ASN A 2 -12.60 10.56 11.67
C ASN A 2 -11.49 9.98 10.80
N ASP A 3 -11.68 10.04 9.48
CA ASP A 3 -10.72 9.61 8.48
C ASP A 3 -10.36 10.84 7.62
N PRO A 4 -9.67 11.84 8.21
CA PRO A 4 -9.44 13.13 7.55
C PRO A 4 -8.62 12.99 6.27
N PHE A 5 -7.84 11.91 6.16
CA PHE A 5 -7.05 11.58 4.98
C PHE A 5 -7.70 10.56 4.07
N ASN A 6 -8.92 10.08 4.34
CA ASN A 6 -9.60 9.03 3.57
C ASN A 6 -8.72 7.76 3.38
N LEU A 7 -8.06 7.28 4.44
CA LEU A 7 -7.21 6.09 4.45
C LEU A 7 -7.98 4.80 4.17
N SER A 8 -9.30 4.82 4.37
CA SER A 8 -10.20 3.72 4.02
C SER A 8 -10.05 3.29 2.56
N ARG A 9 -9.73 4.24 1.65
CA ARG A 9 -9.47 3.96 0.23
C ARG A 9 -8.38 2.91 0.01
N PHE A 10 -7.33 2.91 0.85
CA PHE A 10 -6.25 1.93 0.75
C PHE A 10 -6.73 0.55 1.20
N VAL A 11 -7.46 0.49 2.31
CA VAL A 11 -7.98 -0.78 2.85
C VAL A 11 -8.93 -1.42 1.84
N GLU A 12 -9.84 -0.64 1.26
CA GLU A 12 -10.79 -1.11 0.26
C GLU A 12 -10.07 -1.67 -0.99
N ALA A 13 -9.01 -1.00 -1.45
CA ALA A 13 -8.22 -1.47 -2.59
C ALA A 13 -7.36 -2.70 -2.26
N GLN A 14 -6.85 -2.81 -1.03
CA GLN A 14 -6.00 -3.92 -0.59
C GLN A 14 -6.80 -5.20 -0.33
N ARG A 15 -7.99 -5.10 0.27
CA ARG A 15 -8.81 -6.26 0.68
C ARG A 15 -8.97 -7.35 -0.40
N PRO A 16 -9.37 -7.05 -1.65
CA PRO A 16 -9.60 -8.08 -2.65
C PRO A 16 -8.31 -8.70 -3.21
N VAL A 17 -7.15 -8.06 -3.04
CA VAL A 17 -5.89 -8.52 -3.66
C VAL A 17 -4.84 -8.99 -2.65
N PHE A 18 -5.06 -8.82 -1.34
CA PHE A 18 -4.05 -9.10 -0.32
C PHE A 18 -3.48 -10.53 -0.40
N GLY A 19 -4.34 -11.53 -0.63
CA GLY A 19 -3.88 -12.91 -0.83
C GLY A 19 -2.93 -13.04 -2.01
N ARG A 20 -3.30 -12.47 -3.16
CA ARG A 20 -2.46 -12.45 -4.37
C ARG A 20 -1.14 -11.71 -4.16
N VAL A 21 -1.15 -10.59 -3.43
CA VAL A 21 0.07 -9.86 -3.07
C VAL A 21 1.01 -10.79 -2.30
N MET A 22 0.51 -11.49 -1.29
CA MET A 22 1.32 -12.43 -0.51
C MET A 22 1.83 -13.58 -1.38
N ASP A 23 1.02 -14.13 -2.29
CA ASP A 23 1.46 -15.20 -3.21
C ASP A 23 2.58 -14.72 -4.15
N GLU A 24 2.45 -13.53 -4.74
CA GLU A 24 3.46 -12.94 -5.61
C GLU A 24 4.77 -12.62 -4.87
N LEU A 25 4.65 -12.11 -3.65
CA LEU A 25 5.80 -11.92 -2.75
C LEU A 25 6.38 -13.27 -2.30
N HIS A 26 5.57 -14.32 -2.19
CA HIS A 26 6.07 -15.65 -1.88
C HIS A 26 6.87 -16.24 -3.03
N ALA A 27 6.42 -16.02 -4.26
CA ALA A 27 7.09 -16.40 -5.49
C ALA A 27 8.29 -15.51 -5.85
N GLY A 28 8.54 -14.43 -5.11
CA GLY A 28 9.61 -13.46 -5.39
C GLY A 28 9.42 -12.69 -6.71
N ARG A 29 8.20 -12.69 -7.28
CA ARG A 29 7.92 -12.06 -8.56
C ARG A 29 6.55 -11.38 -8.53
N LYS A 30 6.57 -10.06 -8.60
CA LYS A 30 5.38 -9.25 -8.82
C LYS A 30 4.87 -9.45 -10.25
N ALA A 31 3.59 -9.77 -10.38
CA ALA A 31 2.89 -10.02 -11.65
C ALA A 31 1.66 -9.13 -11.84
N THR A 32 1.05 -8.59 -10.78
CA THR A 32 -0.20 -7.82 -10.90
C THR A 32 -0.12 -6.39 -10.33
N HIS A 33 -1.20 -5.62 -10.54
CA HIS A 33 -1.25 -4.17 -10.38
C HIS A 33 -1.66 -3.73 -8.97
N TRP A 34 -0.75 -3.83 -8.00
CA TRP A 34 -1.02 -3.48 -6.59
C TRP A 34 -0.06 -2.48 -5.94
N MET A 35 0.99 -2.06 -6.65
CA MET A 35 2.04 -1.22 -6.05
C MET A 35 1.48 0.09 -5.47
N TRP A 36 0.58 0.78 -6.18
CA TRP A 36 0.11 2.11 -5.77
C TRP A 36 -0.59 2.17 -4.42
N TYR A 37 -1.26 1.09 -4.00
CA TYR A 37 -2.02 1.07 -2.75
C TYR A 37 -1.43 0.13 -1.69
N VAL A 38 -0.41 -0.65 -2.03
CA VAL A 38 0.41 -1.41 -1.06
C VAL A 38 1.71 -0.68 -0.71
N PHE A 39 2.32 0.03 -1.65
CA PHE A 39 3.49 0.88 -1.44
C PHE A 39 3.25 2.23 -2.12
N PRO A 40 2.40 3.08 -1.52
CA PRO A 40 2.05 4.36 -2.13
C PRO A 40 3.25 5.30 -2.17
N GLN A 41 3.33 6.07 -3.25
CA GLN A 41 4.32 7.12 -3.45
C GLN A 41 3.73 8.50 -3.12
N LEU A 42 4.56 9.54 -3.09
CA LEU A 42 4.08 10.92 -2.98
C LEU A 42 3.22 11.31 -4.19
N LYS A 43 2.16 12.07 -3.92
CA LYS A 43 1.28 12.62 -4.95
C LYS A 43 2.08 13.54 -5.88
N GLY A 44 1.83 13.44 -7.19
CA GLY A 44 2.56 14.19 -8.22
C GLY A 44 3.79 13.49 -8.80
N LEU A 45 4.27 12.40 -8.19
CA LEU A 45 5.36 11.60 -8.78
C LEU A 45 4.91 10.72 -9.96
N GLY A 46 3.61 10.40 -10.03
CA GLY A 46 3.03 9.64 -11.13
C GLY A 46 1.82 10.36 -11.70
N MET A 47 1.67 10.29 -13.03
CA MET A 47 0.59 10.95 -13.75
C MET A 47 -0.63 10.07 -14.02
N SER A 48 -0.58 8.78 -13.66
CA SER A 48 -1.75 7.91 -13.85
C SER A 48 -2.84 8.22 -12.83
N ASP A 49 -4.10 8.00 -13.21
CA ASP A 49 -5.25 8.19 -12.32
C ASP A 49 -5.11 7.39 -11.01
N THR A 50 -4.53 6.19 -11.09
CA THR A 50 -4.24 5.35 -9.92
C THR A 50 -3.17 5.97 -9.03
N ALA A 51 -2.10 6.54 -9.61
CA ALA A 51 -1.05 7.22 -8.86
C ALA A 51 -1.56 8.52 -8.22
N MET A 52 -2.47 9.25 -8.87
CA MET A 52 -3.10 10.44 -8.29
C MET A 52 -4.08 10.08 -7.17
N ARG A 53 -4.83 8.98 -7.31
CA ARG A 53 -5.81 8.51 -6.33
C ARG A 53 -5.19 7.95 -5.05
N PHE A 54 -4.10 7.19 -5.19
CA PHE A 54 -3.42 6.52 -4.07
C PHE A 54 -2.12 7.20 -3.65
N GLY A 55 -1.77 8.33 -4.26
CA GLY A 55 -0.65 9.15 -3.82
C GLY A 55 -0.89 9.72 -2.42
N ILE A 56 0.17 9.76 -1.63
CA ILE A 56 0.23 10.41 -0.31
C ILE A 56 0.53 11.89 -0.53
N GLY A 57 -0.33 12.77 -0.01
CA GLY A 57 -0.25 14.22 -0.22
C GLY A 57 0.82 14.91 0.62
N ASP A 58 1.03 14.47 1.85
CA ASP A 58 1.97 15.10 2.78
C ASP A 58 2.52 14.11 3.84
N LEU A 59 3.39 14.62 4.72
CA LEU A 59 4.01 13.84 5.78
C LEU A 59 3.01 13.39 6.85
N ASP A 60 1.96 14.17 7.11
CA ASP A 60 0.98 13.83 8.14
C ASP A 60 0.07 12.70 7.66
N GLU A 61 -0.32 12.71 6.38
CA GLU A 61 -0.97 11.59 5.73
C GLU A 61 -0.08 10.34 5.72
N ALA A 62 1.22 10.47 5.45
CA ALA A 62 2.16 9.35 5.48
C ALA A 62 2.22 8.71 6.88
N ARG A 63 2.30 9.52 7.92
CA ARG A 63 2.29 9.06 9.33
C ARG A 63 0.97 8.38 9.67
N ALA A 64 -0.15 8.98 9.26
CA ALA A 64 -1.47 8.42 9.48
C ALA A 64 -1.66 7.08 8.75
N TYR A 65 -1.17 6.96 7.51
CA TYR A 65 -1.18 5.73 6.73
C TYR A 65 -0.43 4.59 7.43
N LEU A 66 0.76 4.87 7.97
CA LEU A 66 1.56 3.89 8.71
C LEU A 66 0.94 3.50 10.06
N ALA A 67 0.33 4.47 10.76
CA ALA A 67 -0.33 4.25 12.04
C ALA A 67 -1.71 3.56 11.91
N HIS A 68 -2.31 3.57 10.72
CA HIS A 68 -3.65 3.03 10.50
C HIS A 68 -3.70 1.53 10.81
N PRO A 69 -4.57 1.04 11.71
CA PRO A 69 -4.48 -0.33 12.26
C PRO A 69 -4.54 -1.46 11.24
N CYS A 70 -5.29 -1.27 10.16
CA CYS A 70 -5.44 -2.25 9.07
C CYS A 70 -4.30 -2.13 8.05
N SER A 71 -3.93 -0.90 7.68
CA SER A 71 -2.90 -0.64 6.68
C SER A 71 -1.51 -0.95 7.23
N GLY A 72 -1.21 -0.47 8.44
CA GLY A 72 0.06 -0.69 9.13
C GLY A 72 0.37 -2.18 9.31
N ARG A 73 -0.58 -2.99 9.80
CA ARG A 73 -0.35 -4.44 9.94
C ARG A 73 -0.13 -5.15 8.60
N GLY A 74 -0.92 -4.82 7.58
CA GLY A 74 -0.75 -5.37 6.24
C GLY A 74 0.60 -5.00 5.63
N LEU A 75 0.97 -3.72 5.71
CA LEU A 75 2.26 -3.18 5.26
C LEU A 75 3.44 -3.85 5.94
N TRP A 76 3.41 -3.99 7.27
CA TRP A 76 4.48 -4.66 8.00
C TRP A 76 4.68 -6.10 7.56
N SER A 77 3.58 -6.83 7.29
CA SER A 77 3.64 -8.19 6.75
C SER A 77 4.29 -8.23 5.37
N VAL A 78 3.85 -7.33 4.47
CA VAL A 78 4.36 -7.23 3.10
C VAL A 78 5.83 -6.80 3.08
N CYS A 79 6.22 -5.76 3.82
CA CYS A 79 7.61 -5.30 3.97
C CYS A 79 8.54 -6.42 4.47
N ARG A 80 8.13 -7.13 5.54
CA ARG A 80 8.90 -8.25 6.08
C ARG A 80 9.10 -9.35 5.04
N ARG A 81 8.10 -9.59 4.18
CA ARG A 81 8.23 -10.59 3.13
C ARG A 81 9.20 -10.15 2.05
N CYS A 82 9.09 -8.91 1.56
CA CYS A 82 10.01 -8.35 0.57
C CYS A 82 11.48 -8.47 0.99
N SER A 83 11.79 -8.23 2.27
CA SER A 83 13.16 -8.34 2.79
C SER A 83 13.66 -9.78 2.90
N SER A 84 12.78 -10.76 3.08
CA SER A 84 13.15 -12.19 3.13
C SER A 84 13.36 -12.86 1.78
N THR A 85 12.84 -12.28 0.69
CA THR A 85 13.02 -12.78 -0.68
C THR A 85 14.26 -12.25 -1.39
N ALA A 86 15.03 -11.38 -0.73
CA ALA A 86 16.24 -10.77 -1.29
C ALA A 86 17.53 -11.58 -0.99
N SER A 87 17.42 -12.89 -0.74
CA SER A 87 18.54 -13.81 -0.49
C SER A 87 18.63 -14.89 -1.55
#